data_AF-A0AAI9T7F8-F1
#
_entry.id   AF-A0AAI9T7F8-F1
#
_cell.length_a   1.000
_cell.length_b   1.000
_cell.length_c   1.000
_cell.angle_alpha   90.00
_cell.angle_beta   90.00
_cell.angle_gamma   90.00
#
_symmetry.space_group_name_H-M   'P 1'
#
loop_
_entity.id
_entity.type
_entity.pdbx_description
1 polymer ?
#
loop_
_entity_poly.entity_id
_entity_poly.type
_entity_poly.pdbx_seq_one_letter_code
_entity_poly.pdbx_strand_id
1 'polypeptide(L)'
;MMSQGSLAVRAHIFTPKTPAAEKELCRQASSIKALLRTRSRSPPSPSDRALNQLIKGFRLTMQSAILLAKENQELRAENEKQKQKRTRSRRQIPAEEGLSVQEASQLITGVVATR
;
A
#
# COMPACT_ATOMS: atom_id res chain seq x y z
N MET A 1 -26.85 50.40 31.94
CA MET A 1 -27.43 49.14 31.46
C MET A 1 -26.30 48.28 30.94
N MET A 2 -26.04 47.14 31.59
CA MET A 2 -24.88 46.29 31.29
C MET A 2 -25.13 45.50 30.00
N SER A 3 -24.23 45.69 29.02
CA SER A 3 -24.16 44.89 27.81
C SER A 3 -23.62 43.50 28.18
N GLN A 4 -24.50 42.50 28.23
CA GLN A 4 -24.11 41.10 28.41
C GLN A 4 -23.55 40.58 27.09
N GLY A 5 -22.22 40.66 26.96
CA GLY A 5 -21.49 39.94 25.94
C GLY A 5 -21.69 38.44 26.12
N SER A 6 -22.31 37.81 25.12
CA SER A 6 -22.47 36.36 25.02
C SER A 6 -21.09 35.68 25.02
N LEU A 7 -20.68 35.17 26.19
CA LEU A 7 -19.58 34.21 26.33
C LEU A 7 -20.10 32.83 25.88
N ALA A 8 -20.37 32.69 24.60
CA ALA A 8 -20.41 31.38 23.97
C ALA A 8 -18.97 30.85 23.99
N VAL A 9 -18.61 30.15 25.08
CA VAL A 9 -17.41 29.32 25.15
C VAL A 9 -17.50 28.34 23.99
N ARG A 10 -16.76 28.66 22.92
CA ARG A 10 -16.73 27.89 21.69
C ARG A 10 -15.93 26.62 21.97
N ALA A 11 -16.56 25.66 22.65
CA ALA A 11 -16.12 24.29 22.63
C ALA A 11 -16.20 23.86 21.16
N HIS A 12 -15.07 23.95 20.45
CA HIS A 12 -14.96 23.38 19.12
C HIS A 12 -15.39 21.92 19.23
N ILE A 13 -16.50 21.57 18.58
CA ILE A 13 -17.03 20.21 18.58
C ILE A 13 -15.94 19.32 17.99
N PHE A 14 -15.27 18.57 18.86
CA PHE A 14 -14.21 17.65 18.44
C PHE A 14 -14.86 16.44 17.76
N THR A 15 -14.94 16.47 16.44
CA THR A 15 -15.38 15.34 15.60
C THR A 15 -14.18 14.72 14.89
N PRO A 16 -13.45 13.79 15.51
CA PRO A 16 -12.30 13.15 14.87
C PRO A 16 -12.77 12.31 13.68
N LYS A 17 -12.05 12.41 12.56
CA LYS A 17 -12.19 11.51 11.40
C LYS A 17 -11.12 10.43 11.49
N THR A 18 -11.30 9.29 10.83
CA THR A 18 -10.25 8.26 10.74
C THR A 18 -8.97 8.87 10.16
N PRO A 19 -7.84 8.86 10.87
CA PRO A 19 -6.59 9.41 10.36
C PRO A 19 -6.08 8.59 9.17
N ALA A 20 -5.83 9.24 8.03
CA ALA A 20 -5.20 8.60 6.87
C ALA A 20 -3.68 8.72 6.92
N ALA A 21 -3.15 9.73 7.62
CA ALA A 21 -1.73 10.02 7.73
C ALA A 21 -1.28 10.16 9.19
N GLU A 22 -0.01 9.86 9.46
CA GLU A 22 0.55 9.95 10.82
C GLU A 22 0.45 11.37 11.40
N LYS A 23 0.57 12.40 10.57
CA LYS A 23 0.38 13.80 10.97
C LYS A 23 -1.03 14.05 11.52
N GLU A 24 -2.05 13.47 10.90
CA GLU A 24 -3.44 13.59 11.34
C GLU A 24 -3.67 12.86 12.66
N LEU A 25 -3.08 11.66 12.80
CA LEU A 25 -3.11 10.90 14.04
C LEU A 25 -2.49 11.71 15.18
N CYS A 26 -1.31 12.28 14.96
CA CYS A 26 -0.62 13.12 15.95
C CYS A 26 -1.45 14.36 16.33
N ARG A 27 -2.08 15.02 15.35
CA ARG A 27 -2.94 16.18 15.61
C ARG A 27 -4.14 15.80 16.49
N GLN A 28 -4.84 14.72 16.13
CA GLN A 28 -6.00 14.26 16.90
C GLN A 28 -5.61 13.77 18.29
N ALA A 29 -4.51 13.03 18.42
CA ALA A 29 -3.97 12.60 19.70
C ALA A 29 -3.69 13.79 20.63
N SER A 30 -3.08 14.86 20.10
CA SER A 30 -2.83 16.09 20.86
C SER A 30 -4.12 16.77 21.30
N SER A 31 -5.14 16.84 20.43
CA SER A 31 -6.47 17.36 20.81
C SER A 31 -7.12 16.54 21.92
N ILE A 32 -7.09 15.22 21.83
CA ILE A 32 -7.66 14.33 22.86
C ILE A 32 -6.91 14.50 24.19
N LYS A 33 -5.57 14.55 24.17
CA LYS A 33 -4.75 14.77 25.37
C LYS A 33 -5.05 16.13 26.02
N ALA A 34 -5.22 17.18 25.22
CA ALA A 34 -5.59 18.50 25.73
C ALA A 34 -6.94 18.46 26.45
N LEU A 35 -7.97 17.83 25.84
CA LEU A 35 -9.29 17.66 26.45
C LEU A 35 -9.22 16.86 27.75
N LEU A 36 -8.48 15.76 27.76
CA LEU A 36 -8.30 14.93 28.95
C LEU A 36 -7.63 15.71 30.08
N ARG A 37 -6.58 16.48 29.79
CA ARG A 37 -5.88 17.33 30.77
C ARG A 37 -6.80 18.40 31.36
N THR A 38 -7.58 19.08 30.52
CA THR A 38 -8.55 20.09 30.98
C THR A 38 -9.61 19.46 31.90
N ARG A 39 -10.08 18.25 31.58
CA ARG A 39 -11.12 17.55 32.35
C ARG A 39 -10.59 16.97 33.66
N SER A 40 -9.39 16.39 33.67
CA SER A 40 -8.94 15.58 34.80
C SER A 40 -8.15 16.35 35.86
N ARG A 41 -7.54 17.51 35.54
CA ARG A 41 -6.67 18.29 36.45
C ARG A 41 -5.68 17.44 37.29
N SER A 42 -5.22 16.32 36.75
CA SER A 42 -4.50 15.28 37.50
C SER A 42 -3.35 14.68 36.67
N PRO A 43 -2.38 13.99 37.32
CA PRO A 43 -1.22 13.37 36.67
C PRO A 43 -1.62 12.35 35.60
N PRO A 44 -0.69 11.77 34.80
CA PRO A 44 -1.05 10.84 33.72
C PRO A 44 -1.95 9.72 34.23
N SER A 45 -3.21 9.77 33.81
CA SER A 45 -4.26 8.86 34.23
C SER A 45 -4.19 7.55 33.44
N PRO A 46 -4.82 6.47 33.92
CA PRO A 46 -4.95 5.22 33.15
C PRO A 46 -5.42 5.45 31.70
N SER A 47 -6.25 6.46 31.46
CA SER A 47 -6.71 6.86 30.13
C SER A 47 -5.61 7.43 29.23
N ASP A 48 -4.65 8.21 29.76
CA ASP A 48 -3.51 8.71 28.98
C ASP A 48 -2.60 7.55 28.54
N ARG A 49 -2.36 6.59 29.45
CA ARG A 49 -1.60 5.37 29.12
C ARG A 49 -2.29 4.55 28.04
N ALA A 50 -3.60 4.31 28.17
CA ALA A 50 -4.38 3.59 27.17
C ALA A 50 -4.34 4.30 25.80
N LEU A 51 -4.51 5.62 25.79
CA LEU A 51 -4.43 6.42 24.56
C LEU A 51 -3.04 6.33 23.91
N ASN A 52 -1.96 6.39 24.68
CA ASN A 52 -0.60 6.24 24.15
C ASN A 52 -0.37 4.86 23.51
N GLN A 53 -0.92 3.79 24.09
CA GLN A 53 -0.85 2.45 23.50
C GLN A 53 -1.66 2.37 22.20
N LEU A 54 -2.85 2.96 22.15
CA LEU A 54 -3.65 3.03 20.92
C LEU A 54 -2.94 3.79 19.81
N ILE A 55 -2.32 4.94 20.14
CA ILE A 55 -1.53 5.72 19.17
C ILE A 55 -0.36 4.88 18.63
N LYS A 56 0.35 4.18 19.52
CA LYS A 56 1.45 3.29 19.13
C LYS A 56 0.98 2.17 18.21
N GLY A 57 -0.10 1.49 18.59
CA GLY A 57 -0.71 0.42 17.79
C GLY A 57 -1.11 0.91 16.40
N PHE A 58 -1.79 2.06 16.32
CA PHE A 58 -2.21 2.63 15.04
C PHE A 58 -1.00 2.98 14.15
N ARG A 59 0.07 3.58 14.70
CA ARG A 59 1.30 3.85 13.93
C ARG A 59 1.91 2.58 13.35
N LEU A 60 2.00 1.51 14.13
CA LEU A 60 2.50 0.21 13.66
C LEU A 60 1.63 -0.33 12.52
N THR A 61 0.31 -0.33 12.70
CA THR A 61 -0.63 -0.78 11.66
C THR A 61 -0.52 0.05 10.38
N MET A 62 -0.37 1.37 10.48
CA MET A 62 -0.18 2.23 9.30
C MET A 62 1.11 1.88 8.55
N GLN A 63 2.22 1.70 9.27
CA GLN A 63 3.50 1.32 8.67
C GLN A 63 3.42 -0.05 8.00
N SER A 64 2.81 -1.03 8.66
CA SER A 64 2.57 -2.36 8.08
C SER A 64 1.68 -2.30 6.84
N ALA A 65 0.62 -1.47 6.85
CA ALA A 65 -0.25 -1.31 5.69
C ALA A 65 0.48 -0.68 4.48
N ILE A 66 1.37 0.29 4.72
CA ILE A 66 2.21 0.88 3.66
C ILE A 66 3.14 -0.16 3.05
N LEU A 67 3.82 -0.95 3.89
CA LEU A 67 4.71 -2.02 3.43
C LEU A 67 3.93 -3.06 2.64
N LEU A 68 2.80 -3.53 3.17
CA LEU A 68 1.94 -4.52 2.54
C LEU A 68 1.41 -4.03 1.19
N ALA A 69 1.04 -2.75 1.07
CA ALA A 69 0.59 -2.18 -0.19
C ALA A 69 1.69 -2.23 -1.26
N LYS A 70 2.94 -1.92 -0.88
CA LYS A 70 4.10 -2.01 -1.77
C LYS A 70 4.38 -3.45 -2.19
N GLU A 71 4.45 -4.37 -1.23
CA GLU A 71 4.67 -5.80 -1.51
C GLU A 71 3.56 -6.37 -2.41
N ASN A 72 2.30 -5.99 -2.17
CA ASN A 72 1.17 -6.41 -3.00
C ASN A 72 1.30 -5.90 -4.45
N GLN A 73 1.74 -4.65 -4.62
CA GLN A 73 2.00 -4.08 -5.94
C GLN A 73 3.11 -4.84 -6.67
N GLU A 74 4.22 -5.12 -6.01
CA GLU A 74 5.35 -5.89 -6.58
C GLU A 74 4.91 -7.31 -6.95
N LEU A 75 4.17 -7.99 -6.08
CA LEU A 75 3.61 -9.31 -6.34
C LEU A 75 2.66 -9.33 -7.54
N ARG A 76 1.82 -8.30 -7.70
CA ARG A 76 0.92 -8.19 -8.86
C ARG A 76 1.70 -8.00 -10.16
N ALA A 77 2.71 -7.14 -10.15
CA ALA A 77 3.56 -6.92 -11.32
C ALA A 77 4.30 -8.20 -11.75
N GLU A 78 4.88 -8.93 -10.80
CA GLU A 78 5.57 -10.19 -11.09
C GLU A 78 4.58 -11.28 -11.56
N ASN A 79 3.39 -11.36 -10.96
CA ASN A 79 2.34 -12.28 -11.41
C ASN A 79 1.92 -12.01 -12.85
N GLU A 80 1.76 -10.74 -13.22
CA GLU A 80 1.42 -10.33 -14.57
C GLU A 80 2.54 -10.70 -15.56
N LYS A 81 3.79 -10.41 -15.22
CA LYS A 81 4.96 -10.81 -16.02
C LYS A 81 5.01 -12.33 -16.24
N GLN A 82 4.75 -13.13 -15.20
CA GLN A 82 4.70 -14.58 -15.34
C GLN A 82 3.54 -15.05 -16.23
N LYS A 83 2.36 -14.44 -16.11
CA LYS A 83 1.22 -14.72 -17.01
C LYS A 83 1.56 -14.41 -18.47
N GLN A 84 2.21 -13.28 -18.73
CA GLN A 84 2.68 -12.92 -20.07
C GLN A 84 3.70 -13.94 -20.59
N LYS A 85 4.70 -14.32 -19.78
CA LYS A 85 5.70 -15.34 -20.15
C LYS A 85 5.06 -16.69 -20.48
N ARG A 86 4.10 -17.16 -19.67
CA ARG A 86 3.36 -18.39 -19.93
C ARG A 86 2.56 -18.32 -21.21
N THR A 87 1.89 -17.18 -21.46
CA THR A 87 1.13 -16.96 -22.70
C THR A 87 2.05 -16.99 -23.92
N ARG A 88 3.20 -16.30 -23.87
CA ARG A 88 4.19 -16.33 -24.94
C ARG A 88 4.76 -17.73 -25.17
N SER A 89 5.09 -18.46 -24.10
CA SER A 89 5.58 -19.84 -24.20
C SER A 89 4.55 -20.81 -24.78
N ARG A 90 3.26 -20.59 -24.53
CA ARG A 90 2.17 -21.41 -25.07
C ARG A 90 1.78 -21.05 -26.50
N ARG A 91 2.16 -19.86 -26.99
CA ARG A 91 2.07 -19.53 -28.41
C ARG A 91 3.16 -20.32 -29.13
N GLN A 92 2.80 -21.50 -29.65
CA GLN A 92 3.65 -22.23 -30.57
C GLN A 92 3.85 -21.37 -31.82
N ILE A 93 5.09 -21.28 -32.30
CA ILE A 93 5.38 -20.76 -33.64
C ILE A 93 4.98 -21.88 -34.59
N PRO A 94 4.04 -21.68 -35.53
CA PRO A 94 3.74 -22.68 -36.54
C PRO A 94 5.04 -23.00 -37.29
N ALA A 95 5.47 -24.26 -37.27
CA ALA A 95 6.67 -24.71 -37.97
C ALA A 95 6.43 -24.89 -39.49
N GLU A 96 5.43 -24.21 -40.06
CA GLU A 96 5.04 -24.37 -41.46
C GLU A 96 5.99 -23.66 -42.44
N GLU A 97 6.72 -22.62 -42.01
CA GLU A 97 7.64 -21.85 -42.85
C GLU A 97 9.13 -22.16 -42.59
N GLY A 98 9.43 -23.33 -42.01
CA GLY A 98 10.80 -23.76 -41.71
C GLY A 98 11.27 -24.91 -42.62
N LEU A 99 12.54 -24.88 -43.03
CA LEU A 99 13.20 -26.04 -43.64
C LEU A 99 13.12 -27.23 -42.70
N SER A 100 12.43 -28.29 -43.12
CA SER A 100 12.42 -29.56 -42.38
C SER A 100 13.84 -30.13 -42.32
N VAL A 101 14.11 -30.95 -41.31
CA VAL A 101 15.40 -31.65 -41.17
C VAL A 101 15.74 -32.42 -42.44
N GLN A 102 14.73 -32.99 -43.11
CA GLN A 102 14.90 -33.73 -44.35
C GLN A 102 15.26 -32.83 -45.53
N GLU A 103 14.59 -31.69 -45.71
CA GLU A 103 14.94 -30.72 -46.75
C GLU A 103 16.34 -30.13 -46.52
N ALA A 104 16.71 -29.86 -45.26
CA ALA A 104 18.05 -29.41 -44.90
C ALA A 104 19.12 -30.47 -45.22
N SER A 105 18.86 -31.75 -44.87
CA SER A 105 19.77 -32.85 -45.23
C SER A 105 19.92 -33.01 -46.74
N GLN A 106 18.85 -32.86 -47.51
CA GLN A 106 18.90 -32.94 -48.97
C GLN A 106 19.74 -31.82 -49.58
N LEU A 107 19.61 -30.58 -49.09
CA LEU A 107 20.45 -29.46 -49.53
C LEU A 107 21.93 -29.69 -49.21
N ILE A 108 22.25 -30.20 -48.01
CA ILE A 108 23.63 -30.51 -47.62
C ILE A 108 24.22 -31.59 -48.53
N THR A 109 23.46 -32.65 -48.80
CA THR A 109 23.95 -33.79 -49.60
C THR A 109 24.07 -33.41 -51.10
N GLY A 110 23.15 -32.60 -51.63
CA GLY A 110 23.19 -32.12 -53.01
C GLY A 110 24.34 -31.15 -53.31
N VAL A 111 24.72 -30.32 -52.32
CA VAL A 111 25.89 -29.43 -52.42
C VAL A 111 27.21 -30.21 -52.37
N VAL A 112 27.27 -31.33 -51.66
CA VAL A 112 28.46 -32.19 -51.60
C VAL A 112 28.63 -33.01 -52.88
N ALA A 113 27.54 -33.37 -53.58
CA ALA A 113 27.58 -34.14 -54.83
C ALA A 113 27.89 -33.30 -56.09
N THR A 114 27.94 -31.97 -55.98
CA THR A 114 28.19 -31.03 -57.10
C THR A 114 29.61 -30.44 -57.11
N ARG A 115 30.54 -31.02 -56.36
CA ARG A 115 31.99 -30.76 -56.40
C ARG A 115 32.74 -31.99 -56.88
#